data_AF-A0A2V7CVU2-F1
#
_entry.id   AF-A0A2V7CVU2-F1
#
_cell.length_a   1.000
_cell.length_b   1.000
_cell.length_c   1.000
_cell.angle_alpha   90.00
_cell.angle_beta   90.00
_cell.angle_gamma   90.00
#
_symmetry.space_group_name_H-M   'P 1'
#
loop_
_entity.id
_entity.type
_entity.pdbx_description
1 polymer ?
#
loop_
_entity_poly.entity_id
_entity_poly.type
_entity_poly.pdbx_seq_one_letter_code
_entity_poly.pdbx_strand_id
1 'polypeptide(L)'
;PTRFPQTDAMIHFARAIGAARTGNAAQARAETEKLGNLRETLQQNKDAYWAEQVEIQRRAAAAWTARAEGKTDDALALMRSAAELEATTEKHNISPGPIVLARELLGDMLLEMQQPAKAIAEYEAALTMAPNRFKALYALGRAAELSGDRDKARVVYGKLLVVAAASDGARPELAQAKAFLR
;
A
#
# COMPACT_ATOMS: atom_id res chain seq x y z
N PRO A 1 21.25 14.16 13.50
CA PRO A 1 20.69 12.78 13.49
C PRO A 1 19.51 12.69 14.44
N THR A 2 18.38 12.13 13.97
CA THR A 2 17.19 11.95 14.80
C THR A 2 17.37 10.71 15.67
N ARG A 3 16.71 10.66 16.83
CA ARG A 3 16.86 9.55 17.77
C ARG A 3 16.16 8.27 17.30
N PHE A 4 15.18 8.39 16.40
CA PHE A 4 14.36 7.27 15.93
C PHE A 4 14.15 7.33 14.41
N PRO A 5 15.19 7.01 13.60
CA PRO A 5 15.12 7.11 12.14
C PRO A 5 13.94 6.35 11.51
N GLN A 6 13.59 5.20 12.09
CA GLN A 6 12.46 4.37 11.67
C GLN A 6 11.10 5.07 11.82
N THR A 7 10.94 5.91 12.84
CA THR A 7 9.69 6.63 13.08
C THR A 7 9.57 7.82 12.13
N ASP A 8 10.67 8.52 11.88
CA ASP A 8 10.68 9.61 10.90
C ASP A 8 10.44 9.11 9.48
N ALA A 9 10.92 7.91 9.16
CA ALA A 9 10.65 7.28 7.88
C ALA A 9 9.14 7.15 7.62
N MET A 10 8.34 6.79 8.62
CA MET A 10 6.88 6.70 8.48
C MET A 10 6.25 8.04 8.08
N ILE A 11 6.77 9.16 8.62
CA ILE A 11 6.29 10.51 8.31
C ILE A 11 6.64 10.86 6.86
N HIS A 12 7.90 10.65 6.46
CA HIS A 12 8.36 10.92 5.10
C HIS A 12 7.67 10.04 4.07
N PHE A 13 7.40 8.78 4.41
CA PHE A 13 6.63 7.87 3.58
C PHE A 13 5.20 8.37 3.35
N ALA A 14 4.48 8.73 4.42
CA ALA A 14 3.13 9.27 4.29
C ALA A 14 3.10 10.55 3.43
N ARG A 15 4.08 11.45 3.62
CA ARG A 15 4.20 12.68 2.82
C ARG A 15 4.52 12.38 1.36
N ALA A 16 5.41 11.44 1.07
CA ALA A 16 5.77 11.05 -0.29
C ALA A 16 4.56 10.49 -1.04
N ILE A 17 3.81 9.56 -0.42
CA ILE A 17 2.60 8.97 -1.00
C ILE A 17 1.52 10.03 -1.23
N GLY A 18 1.26 10.88 -0.23
CA GLY A 18 0.28 11.96 -0.35
C GLY A 18 0.64 12.96 -1.46
N ALA A 19 1.89 13.42 -1.49
CA ALA A 19 2.38 14.34 -2.53
C ALA A 19 2.29 13.73 -3.93
N ALA A 20 2.71 12.47 -4.11
CA ALA A 20 2.62 11.78 -5.39
C ALA A 20 1.17 11.66 -5.88
N ARG A 21 0.26 11.20 -5.00
CA ARG A 21 -1.15 11.00 -5.34
C ARG A 21 -1.94 12.29 -5.55
N THR A 22 -1.39 13.43 -5.14
CA THR A 22 -1.96 14.77 -5.38
C THR A 22 -1.26 15.49 -6.55
N GLY A 23 -0.35 14.83 -7.26
CA GLY A 23 0.34 15.39 -8.43
C GLY A 23 1.58 16.23 -8.12
N ASN A 24 1.96 16.37 -6.84
CA ASN A 24 3.18 17.08 -6.45
C ASN A 24 4.40 16.15 -6.48
N ALA A 25 4.84 15.80 -7.69
CA ALA A 25 5.98 14.91 -7.92
C ALA A 25 7.29 15.45 -7.30
N ALA A 26 7.51 16.76 -7.30
CA ALA A 26 8.71 17.38 -6.74
C ALA A 26 8.81 17.16 -5.22
N GLN A 27 7.72 17.38 -4.49
CA GLN A 27 7.68 17.08 -3.06
C GLN A 27 7.80 15.58 -2.80
N ALA A 28 7.14 14.73 -3.60
CA ALA A 28 7.23 13.28 -3.45
C ALA A 28 8.68 12.78 -3.58
N ARG A 29 9.43 13.32 -4.55
CA ARG A 29 10.85 13.03 -4.74
C ARG A 29 11.69 13.47 -3.53
N ALA A 30 11.52 14.70 -3.07
CA ALA A 30 12.26 15.22 -1.91
C ALA A 30 12.00 14.40 -0.64
N GLU A 31 10.78 13.92 -0.42
CA GLU A 31 10.45 13.05 0.72
C GLU A 31 11.02 11.63 0.53
N THR A 32 11.05 11.12 -0.71
CA THR A 32 11.67 9.83 -1.04
C THR A 32 13.19 9.84 -0.84
N GLU A 33 13.86 10.95 -1.12
CA GLU A 33 15.30 11.14 -0.85
C GLU A 33 15.59 11.08 0.66
N LYS A 34 14.73 11.69 1.49
CA LYS A 34 14.85 11.60 2.96
C LYS A 34 14.74 10.17 3.46
N LEU A 35 13.88 9.34 2.87
CA LEU A 35 13.81 7.90 3.17
C LEU A 35 15.13 7.19 2.83
N GLY A 36 15.78 7.56 1.72
CA GLY A 36 17.11 7.06 1.36
C GLY A 36 18.16 7.36 2.43
N ASN A 37 18.22 8.60 2.90
CA ASN A 37 19.17 9.01 3.95
C ASN A 37 18.91 8.31 5.29
N LEU A 38 17.63 8.10 5.65
CA LEU A 38 17.25 7.39 6.88
C LEU A 38 17.62 5.90 6.81
N ARG A 39 17.42 5.27 5.65
CA ARG A 39 17.86 3.89 5.40
C ARG A 39 19.37 3.75 5.58
N GLU A 40 20.16 4.67 5.04
CA GLU A 40 21.62 4.69 5.19
C GLU A 40 22.04 4.87 6.64
N THR A 41 21.38 5.77 7.37
CA THR A 41 21.61 5.97 8.81
C THR A 41 21.36 4.69 9.59
N LEU A 42 20.27 3.97 9.31
CA LEU A 42 19.95 2.69 9.96
C LEU A 42 20.97 1.61 9.63
N GLN A 43 21.49 1.57 8.40
CA GLN A 43 22.58 0.66 8.03
C GLN A 43 23.87 0.95 8.79
N GLN A 44 24.23 2.23 8.93
CA GLN A 44 25.40 2.65 9.71
C GLN A 44 25.26 2.29 11.19
N ASN A 45 24.04 2.38 11.73
CA ASN A 45 23.72 1.95 13.09
C ASN A 45 23.63 0.43 13.26
N LYS A 46 23.77 -0.36 12.17
CA LYS A 46 23.61 -1.82 12.13
C LYS A 46 22.19 -2.31 12.49
N ASP A 47 21.18 -1.45 12.31
CA ASP A 47 19.76 -1.76 12.52
C ASP A 47 19.16 -2.39 11.24
N ALA A 48 19.64 -3.58 10.87
CA ALA A 48 19.33 -4.22 9.58
C ALA A 48 17.82 -4.37 9.31
N TYR A 49 17.05 -4.79 10.32
CA TYR A 49 15.61 -4.93 10.21
C TYR A 49 14.92 -3.60 9.81
N TRP A 50 15.24 -2.52 10.53
CA TRP A 50 14.64 -1.22 10.25
C TRP A 50 15.13 -0.62 8.93
N ALA A 51 16.40 -0.86 8.57
CA ALA A 51 16.90 -0.46 7.26
C ALA A 51 16.12 -1.14 6.12
N GLU A 52 15.77 -2.42 6.25
CA GLU A 52 14.94 -3.13 5.28
C GLU A 52 13.51 -2.59 5.24
N GLN A 53 12.89 -2.35 6.40
CA GLN A 53 11.55 -1.74 6.47
C GLN A 53 11.50 -0.36 5.81
N VAL A 54 12.52 0.47 6.01
CA VAL A 54 12.62 1.78 5.36
C VAL A 54 12.91 1.63 3.86
N GLU A 55 13.63 0.59 3.43
CA GLU A 55 13.84 0.32 2.01
C GLU A 55 12.54 -0.07 1.29
N ILE A 56 11.67 -0.87 1.91
CA ILE A 56 10.33 -1.18 1.37
C ILE A 56 9.54 0.12 1.18
N GLN A 57 9.49 0.98 2.21
CA GLN A 57 8.82 2.28 2.16
C GLN A 57 9.41 3.18 1.07
N ARG A 58 10.74 3.23 0.96
CA ARG A 58 11.44 4.04 -0.04
C ARG A 58 11.13 3.57 -1.46
N ARG A 59 11.12 2.25 -1.73
CA ARG A 59 10.77 1.69 -3.04
C ARG A 59 9.32 2.00 -3.42
N ALA A 60 8.39 1.82 -2.49
CA ALA A 60 6.98 2.16 -2.71
C ALA A 60 6.78 3.67 -2.94
N ALA A 61 7.46 4.53 -2.18
CA ALA A 61 7.43 5.98 -2.37
C ALA A 61 8.05 6.41 -3.71
N ALA A 62 9.18 5.81 -4.09
CA ALA A 62 9.82 6.03 -5.39
C ALA A 62 8.90 5.61 -6.55
N ALA A 63 8.20 4.49 -6.41
CA ALA A 63 7.24 4.02 -7.40
C ALA A 63 6.07 5.00 -7.60
N TRP A 64 5.45 5.49 -6.52
CA TRP A 64 4.40 6.49 -6.61
C TRP A 64 4.92 7.84 -7.13
N THR A 65 6.15 8.22 -6.78
CA THR A 65 6.83 9.39 -7.34
C THR A 65 7.00 9.25 -8.85
N ALA A 66 7.52 8.12 -9.33
CA ALA A 66 7.66 7.82 -10.76
C ALA A 66 6.30 7.87 -11.48
N ARG A 67 5.23 7.35 -10.85
CA ARG A 67 3.87 7.43 -11.40
C ARG A 67 3.40 8.87 -11.57
N ALA A 68 3.66 9.74 -10.59
CA ALA A 68 3.34 11.16 -10.62
C ALA A 68 4.18 11.92 -11.67
N GLU A 69 5.38 11.44 -11.99
CA GLU A 69 6.24 11.95 -13.06
C GLU A 69 5.87 11.43 -14.46
N GLY A 70 4.85 10.57 -14.57
CA GLY A 70 4.44 9.95 -15.83
C GLY A 70 5.29 8.75 -16.26
N LYS A 71 6.27 8.33 -15.45
CA LYS A 71 7.18 7.19 -15.70
C LYS A 71 6.53 5.89 -15.27
N THR A 72 5.55 5.45 -16.04
CA THR A 72 4.64 4.37 -15.65
C THR A 72 5.34 3.01 -15.53
N ASP A 73 6.25 2.67 -16.43
CA ASP A 73 6.96 1.39 -16.39
C ASP A 73 7.91 1.31 -15.19
N ASP A 74 8.66 2.40 -14.94
CA ASP A 74 9.52 2.53 -13.76
C ASP A 74 8.69 2.41 -12.47
N ALA A 75 7.52 3.04 -12.42
CA ALA A 75 6.61 2.97 -11.28
C ALA A 75 6.20 1.52 -10.97
N LEU A 76 5.79 0.77 -12.00
CA LEU A 76 5.41 -0.64 -11.83
C LEU A 76 6.59 -1.51 -11.40
N ALA A 77 7.77 -1.32 -11.99
CA ALA A 77 8.97 -2.07 -11.64
C ALA A 77 9.38 -1.84 -10.18
N LEU A 78 9.41 -0.57 -9.76
CA LEU A 78 9.72 -0.20 -8.37
C LEU A 78 8.67 -0.73 -7.38
N MET A 79 7.39 -0.68 -7.75
CA MET A 79 6.32 -1.13 -6.87
C MET A 79 6.33 -2.66 -6.69
N ARG A 80 6.56 -3.41 -7.77
CA ARG A 80 6.78 -4.87 -7.70
C ARG A 80 7.97 -5.21 -6.81
N SER A 81 9.07 -4.48 -6.97
CA SER A 81 10.25 -4.65 -6.13
C SER A 81 9.99 -4.39 -4.65
N ALA A 82 9.11 -3.43 -4.32
CA ALA A 82 8.68 -3.19 -2.94
C ALA A 82 7.82 -4.35 -2.41
N ALA A 83 6.86 -4.83 -3.20
CA ALA A 83 5.98 -5.94 -2.85
C ALA A 83 6.71 -7.27 -2.67
N GLU A 84 7.71 -7.54 -3.52
CA GLU A 84 8.56 -8.73 -3.42
C GLU A 84 9.44 -8.67 -2.18
N LEU A 85 10.08 -7.53 -1.91
CA LEU A 85 10.89 -7.36 -0.71
C LEU A 85 10.05 -7.56 0.56
N GLU A 86 8.88 -6.92 0.65
CA GLU A 86 7.96 -7.08 1.78
C GLU A 86 7.48 -8.51 1.96
N ALA A 87 7.25 -9.25 0.86
CA ALA A 87 6.85 -10.66 0.92
C ALA A 87 7.98 -11.57 1.44
N THR A 88 9.25 -11.19 1.26
CA THR A 88 10.40 -11.95 1.76
C THR A 88 10.83 -11.56 3.18
N THR A 89 10.35 -10.41 3.69
CA THR A 89 10.71 -9.96 5.04
C THR A 89 9.95 -10.76 6.09
N GLU A 90 10.70 -11.40 6.99
CA GLU A 90 10.10 -12.03 8.17
C GLU A 90 9.45 -10.97 9.07
N LYS A 91 8.23 -11.25 9.51
CA LYS A 91 7.53 -10.40 10.47
C LYS A 91 8.26 -10.43 11.80
N HIS A 92 8.81 -9.31 12.24
CA HIS A 92 9.47 -9.22 13.55
C HIS A 92 8.46 -9.41 14.69
N ASN A 93 8.83 -10.21 15.69
CA ASN A 93 7.96 -10.66 16.80
C ASN A 93 7.35 -9.51 17.62
N ILE A 94 7.97 -8.33 17.61
CA ILE A 94 7.65 -7.19 18.49
C ILE A 94 7.13 -5.97 17.70
N SER A 95 7.37 -5.87 16.38
CA SER A 95 6.97 -4.66 15.66
C SER A 95 5.51 -4.71 15.26
N PRO A 96 4.75 -3.61 15.39
CA PRO A 96 3.50 -3.45 14.66
C PRO A 96 3.75 -3.73 13.17
N GLY A 97 2.77 -4.35 12.49
CA GLY A 97 2.85 -4.58 11.04
C GLY A 97 2.95 -3.26 10.26
N PRO A 98 3.23 -3.33 8.94
CA PRO A 98 3.36 -2.14 8.11
C PRO A 98 2.07 -1.31 8.11
N ILE A 99 2.24 0.01 7.99
CA ILE A 99 1.12 0.98 7.94
C ILE A 99 0.19 0.63 6.77
N VAL A 100 0.77 0.38 5.60
CA VAL A 100 0.13 -0.09 4.37
C VAL A 100 1.05 -1.13 3.75
N LEU A 101 0.47 -2.22 3.25
CA LEU A 101 1.25 -3.23 2.55
C LEU A 101 1.63 -2.70 1.16
N ALA A 102 2.85 -2.99 0.72
CA ALA A 102 3.31 -2.66 -0.63
C ALA A 102 2.39 -3.27 -1.71
N ARG A 103 1.81 -4.46 -1.46
CA ARG A 103 0.81 -5.06 -2.35
C ARG A 103 -0.50 -4.29 -2.43
N GLU A 104 -0.94 -3.67 -1.34
CA GLU A 104 -2.12 -2.77 -1.39
C GLU A 104 -1.82 -1.56 -2.27
N LEU A 105 -0.62 -0.98 -2.16
CA LEU A 105 -0.19 0.15 -2.99
C LEU A 105 -0.02 -0.24 -4.46
N LEU A 106 0.45 -1.44 -4.74
CA LEU A 106 0.52 -1.97 -6.11
C LEU A 106 -0.88 -2.16 -6.71
N GLY A 107 -1.81 -2.74 -5.95
CA GLY A 107 -3.21 -2.85 -6.35
C GLY A 107 -3.82 -1.48 -6.65
N ASP A 108 -3.60 -0.48 -5.79
CA ASP A 108 -4.11 0.88 -5.96
C ASP A 108 -3.57 1.51 -7.26
N MET A 109 -2.27 1.33 -7.55
CA MET A 109 -1.64 1.80 -8.79
C MET A 109 -2.23 1.11 -10.03
N LEU A 110 -2.44 -0.21 -9.97
CA LEU A 110 -3.04 -0.97 -11.07
C LEU A 110 -4.48 -0.54 -11.35
N LEU A 111 -5.26 -0.21 -10.30
CA LEU A 111 -6.60 0.35 -10.48
C LEU A 111 -6.57 1.73 -11.17
N GLU A 112 -5.65 2.62 -10.77
CA GLU A 112 -5.46 3.92 -11.44
C GLU A 112 -5.04 3.79 -12.90
N MET A 113 -4.41 2.66 -13.25
CA MET A 113 -4.03 2.31 -14.62
C MET A 113 -5.11 1.53 -15.38
N GLN A 114 -6.33 1.42 -14.82
CA GLN A 114 -7.45 0.69 -15.39
C GLN A 114 -7.12 -0.80 -15.65
N GLN A 115 -6.33 -1.42 -14.77
CA GLN A 115 -5.97 -2.84 -14.82
C GLN A 115 -6.55 -3.61 -13.63
N PRO A 116 -7.88 -3.64 -13.45
CA PRO A 116 -8.53 -4.23 -12.28
C PRO A 116 -8.27 -5.74 -12.14
N ALA A 117 -8.19 -6.47 -13.25
CA ALA A 117 -7.88 -7.89 -13.23
C ALA A 117 -6.50 -8.20 -12.60
N LYS A 118 -5.51 -7.33 -12.82
CA LYS A 118 -4.18 -7.48 -12.18
C LYS A 118 -4.20 -7.03 -10.73
N ALA A 119 -4.98 -5.99 -10.40
CA ALA A 119 -5.11 -5.49 -9.03
C ALA A 119 -5.70 -6.54 -8.07
N ILE A 120 -6.64 -7.37 -8.55
CA ILE A 120 -7.23 -8.48 -7.78
C ILE A 120 -6.14 -9.36 -7.16
N ALA A 121 -5.17 -9.81 -7.96
CA ALA A 121 -4.12 -10.72 -7.50
C ALA A 121 -3.28 -10.10 -6.37
N GLU A 122 -3.01 -8.80 -6.45
CA GLU A 122 -2.22 -8.10 -5.44
C GLU A 122 -2.99 -7.92 -4.13
N TYR A 123 -4.28 -7.59 -4.19
CA TYR A 123 -5.09 -7.50 -2.97
C TYR A 123 -5.35 -8.87 -2.33
N GLU A 124 -5.51 -9.93 -3.12
CA GLU A 124 -5.62 -11.31 -2.60
C GLU A 124 -4.34 -11.75 -1.88
N ALA A 125 -3.18 -11.45 -2.45
CA ALA A 125 -1.90 -11.69 -1.81
C ALA A 125 -1.74 -10.86 -0.52
N ALA A 126 -2.15 -9.58 -0.53
CA ALA A 126 -2.17 -8.75 0.68
C ALA A 126 -3.08 -9.32 1.79
N LEU A 127 -4.27 -9.85 1.43
CA LEU A 127 -5.22 -10.45 2.36
C LEU A 127 -4.79 -11.83 2.87
N THR A 128 -3.88 -12.50 2.16
CA THR A 128 -3.22 -13.72 2.65
C THR A 128 -2.26 -13.39 3.79
N MET A 129 -1.51 -12.30 3.67
CA MET A 129 -0.59 -11.81 4.72
C MET A 129 -1.32 -11.14 5.88
N ALA A 130 -2.37 -10.38 5.60
CA ALA A 130 -3.16 -9.64 6.57
C ALA A 130 -4.67 -9.91 6.37
N PRO A 131 -5.18 -11.05 6.88
CA PRO A 131 -6.60 -11.39 6.78
C PRO A 131 -7.48 -10.32 7.40
N ASN A 132 -8.66 -10.11 6.82
CA ASN A 132 -9.70 -9.19 7.31
C ASN A 132 -9.29 -7.71 7.36
N ARG A 133 -8.21 -7.33 6.65
CA ARG A 133 -7.81 -5.93 6.52
C ARG A 133 -8.85 -5.15 5.72
N PHE A 134 -9.53 -4.21 6.37
CA PHE A 134 -10.66 -3.47 5.81
C PHE A 134 -10.35 -2.83 4.45
N LYS A 135 -9.23 -2.10 4.34
CA LYS A 135 -8.84 -1.40 3.10
C LYS A 135 -8.68 -2.40 1.94
N ALA A 136 -7.90 -3.46 2.15
CA ALA A 136 -7.67 -4.49 1.14
C ALA A 136 -8.96 -5.23 0.74
N LEU A 137 -9.86 -5.53 1.69
CA LEU A 137 -11.16 -6.13 1.37
C LEU A 137 -12.01 -5.21 0.49
N TYR A 138 -12.11 -3.93 0.83
CA TYR A 138 -12.85 -2.97 0.02
C TYR A 138 -12.23 -2.84 -1.39
N ALA A 139 -10.91 -2.68 -1.46
CA ALA A 139 -10.22 -2.48 -2.72
C ALA A 139 -10.27 -3.72 -3.62
N LEU A 140 -10.21 -4.93 -3.06
CA LEU A 140 -10.45 -6.18 -3.80
C LEU A 140 -11.89 -6.25 -4.34
N GLY A 141 -12.89 -5.88 -3.53
CA GLY A 141 -14.28 -5.81 -3.97
C GLY A 141 -14.47 -4.83 -5.13
N ARG A 142 -13.84 -3.65 -5.05
CA ARG A 142 -13.82 -2.66 -6.14
C ARG A 142 -13.14 -3.19 -7.38
N ALA A 143 -11.98 -3.83 -7.23
CA ALA A 143 -11.25 -4.40 -8.36
C ALA A 143 -12.09 -5.48 -9.07
N ALA A 144 -12.73 -6.37 -8.31
CA ALA A 144 -13.63 -7.39 -8.86
C ALA A 144 -14.85 -6.78 -9.57
N GLU A 145 -15.46 -5.75 -8.98
CA GLU A 145 -16.58 -5.02 -9.60
C GLU A 145 -16.15 -4.38 -10.93
N LEU A 146 -15.01 -3.69 -10.95
CA LEU A 146 -14.47 -3.01 -12.14
C LEU A 146 -13.99 -3.99 -13.21
N SER A 147 -13.58 -5.21 -12.85
CA SER A 147 -13.22 -6.26 -13.81
C SER A 147 -14.43 -7.04 -14.33
N GLY A 148 -15.64 -6.77 -13.82
CA GLY A 148 -16.86 -7.51 -14.17
C GLY A 148 -17.03 -8.86 -13.46
N ASP A 149 -16.14 -9.21 -12.52
CA ASP A 149 -16.26 -10.42 -11.70
C ASP A 149 -17.25 -10.18 -10.56
N ARG A 150 -18.54 -10.19 -10.93
CA ARG A 150 -19.64 -9.85 -10.01
C ARG A 150 -19.75 -10.83 -8.85
N ASP A 151 -19.44 -12.10 -9.06
CA ASP A 151 -19.53 -13.11 -8.01
C ASP A 151 -18.43 -12.92 -6.97
N LYS A 152 -17.19 -12.66 -7.40
CA LYS A 152 -16.10 -12.30 -6.46
C LYS A 152 -16.42 -10.99 -5.73
N ALA A 153 -16.90 -9.97 -6.42
CA ALA A 153 -17.29 -8.71 -5.80
C ALA A 153 -18.36 -8.92 -4.72
N ARG A 154 -19.39 -9.73 -5.00
CA ARG A 154 -20.44 -10.08 -4.03
C ARG A 154 -19.86 -10.76 -2.78
N VAL A 155 -19.01 -11.77 -2.97
CA VAL A 155 -18.37 -12.49 -1.85
C VAL A 155 -17.52 -11.55 -1.00
N VAL A 156 -16.66 -10.75 -1.65
CA VAL A 156 -15.70 -9.88 -0.96
C VAL A 156 -16.40 -8.74 -0.24
N TYR A 157 -17.40 -8.09 -0.85
CA TYR A 157 -18.19 -7.07 -0.17
C TYR A 157 -19.02 -7.65 0.98
N GLY A 158 -19.58 -8.85 0.84
CA GLY A 158 -20.22 -9.55 1.95
C GLY A 158 -19.27 -9.71 3.14
N LYS A 159 -18.03 -10.17 2.88
CA LYS A 159 -16.98 -10.27 3.90
C LYS A 159 -16.61 -8.92 4.52
N LEU A 160 -16.50 -7.85 3.71
CA LEU A 160 -16.26 -6.49 4.20
C LEU A 160 -17.34 -6.04 5.19
N LEU A 161 -18.62 -6.29 4.88
CA LEU A 161 -19.73 -5.95 5.77
C LEU A 161 -19.71 -6.75 7.07
N VAL A 162 -19.30 -8.02 7.04
CA VAL A 162 -19.11 -8.84 8.25
C VAL A 162 -17.99 -8.28 9.12
N VAL A 163 -16.83 -7.96 8.53
CA VAL A 163 -15.69 -7.37 9.27
C VAL A 163 -16.06 -6.02 9.89
N ALA A 164 -16.94 -5.26 9.25
CA ALA A 164 -17.39 -3.95 9.71
C ALA A 164 -18.79 -3.96 10.37
N ALA A 165 -19.28 -5.11 10.83
CA ALA A 165 -20.65 -5.24 11.34
C ALA A 165 -20.94 -4.31 12.54
N ALA A 166 -19.95 -4.09 13.40
CA ALA A 166 -20.02 -3.19 14.55
C ALA A 166 -19.50 -1.76 14.26
N SER A 167 -19.43 -1.36 12.99
CA SER A 167 -18.96 -0.01 12.64
C SER A 167 -20.00 1.05 13.01
N ASP A 168 -19.63 1.96 13.90
CA ASP A 168 -20.50 3.07 14.37
C ASP A 168 -20.72 4.19 13.33
N GLY A 169 -20.08 4.12 12.16
CA GLY A 169 -20.01 5.23 11.19
C GLY A 169 -20.53 4.92 9.78
N ALA A 170 -20.90 6.00 9.07
CA ALA A 170 -21.26 6.00 7.66
C ALA A 170 -20.00 6.06 6.77
N ARG A 171 -19.29 4.94 6.66
CA ARG A 171 -18.16 4.82 5.74
C ARG A 171 -18.66 4.71 4.28
N PRO A 172 -18.16 5.52 3.33
CA PRO A 172 -18.60 5.44 1.93
C PRO A 172 -18.35 4.06 1.31
N GLU A 173 -17.28 3.38 1.72
CA GLU A 173 -16.95 2.01 1.29
C GLU A 173 -18.06 1.02 1.64
N LEU A 174 -18.66 1.16 2.83
CA LEU A 174 -19.76 0.31 3.29
C LEU A 174 -21.07 0.64 2.59
N ALA A 175 -21.32 1.92 2.31
CA ALA A 175 -22.48 2.33 1.53
C ALA A 175 -22.42 1.74 0.11
N GLN A 176 -21.25 1.78 -0.50
CA GLN A 176 -21.04 1.24 -1.84
C GLN A 176 -21.14 -0.29 -1.88
N ALA A 177 -20.53 -0.97 -0.91
CA ALA A 177 -20.65 -2.43 -0.76
C ALA A 177 -22.13 -2.85 -0.60
N LYS A 178 -22.90 -2.15 0.25
CA LYS A 178 -24.34 -2.39 0.42
C LYS A 178 -25.12 -2.14 -0.87
N ALA A 179 -24.79 -1.08 -1.60
CA ALA A 179 -25.45 -0.75 -2.86
C ALA A 179 -25.21 -1.82 -3.94
N PHE A 180 -23.99 -2.37 -4.02
CA PHE A 180 -23.66 -3.44 -4.97
C PHE A 180 -24.39 -4.76 -4.69
N LEU A 181 -24.65 -5.04 -3.41
CA LEU A 181 -25.28 -6.30 -2.97
C LEU A 181 -26.82 -6.31 -3.04
N ARG A 182 -27.44 -5.15 -3.30
CA ARG A 182 -28.88 -5.03 -3.55
C ARG A 182 -29.21 -5.49 -4.97
#